data_AF-A0A1H9G7V3-F1
#
_entry.id   AF-A0A1H9G7V3-F1
#
_cell.length_a   1.000
_cell.length_b   1.000
_cell.length_c   1.000
_cell.angle_alpha   90.00
_cell.angle_beta   90.00
_cell.angle_gamma   90.00
#
_symmetry.space_group_name_H-M   'P 1'
#
loop_
_entity.id
_entity.type
_entity.pdbx_description
1 polymer ?
#
loop_
_entity_poly.entity_id
_entity_poly.type
_entity_poly.pdbx_seq_one_letter_code
_entity_poly.pdbx_strand_id
1 'polypeptide(L)'
;MPEENENQAQLTVEDLKKELPDQDYETLTLGEDTVAVRCLLKAKIAVKGMVQSTGHVYSEENEVCREATLKYALYEMFAFVGQENRAREKLEDCQLLIETNFGSIIKKSDAEASSGPAVGYMSAGRKSPMERRRN
;
A
#
# COMPACT_ATOMS: atom_id res chain seq x y z
N MET A 1 8.46 37.76 10.94
CA MET A 1 8.40 37.17 9.59
C MET A 1 8.93 35.74 9.69
N PRO A 2 8.05 34.74 9.71
CA PRO A 2 8.41 33.45 9.15
C PRO A 2 7.22 32.85 8.37
N GLU A 3 7.24 32.97 7.04
CA GLU A 3 6.29 32.27 6.14
C GLU A 3 7.03 31.47 5.06
N GLU A 4 8.24 30.98 5.35
CA GLU A 4 9.05 30.22 4.37
C GLU A 4 9.17 28.72 4.67
N ASN A 5 8.60 28.21 5.76
CA ASN A 5 8.83 26.82 6.20
C ASN A 5 7.70 25.82 5.88
N GLU A 6 6.57 26.24 5.31
CA GLU A 6 5.45 25.31 5.08
C GLU A 6 5.59 24.45 3.82
N ASN A 7 6.42 24.85 2.86
CA ASN A 7 6.57 24.14 1.57
C ASN A 7 7.69 23.10 1.51
N GLN A 8 8.50 22.94 2.57
CA GLN A 8 9.64 22.00 2.56
C GLN A 8 9.28 20.57 2.98
N ALA A 9 8.10 20.35 3.58
CA ALA A 9 7.70 19.05 4.09
C ALA A 9 7.04 18.15 3.02
N GLN A 10 6.42 18.74 2.00
CA GLN A 10 5.61 17.99 1.05
C GLN A 10 6.45 17.46 -0.13
N LEU A 11 6.42 16.14 -0.36
CA LEU A 11 7.03 15.55 -1.55
C LEU A 11 6.39 16.06 -2.84
N THR A 12 7.24 16.35 -3.82
CA THR A 12 6.87 16.90 -5.13
C THR A 12 7.43 16.04 -6.26
N VAL A 13 7.05 16.39 -7.50
CA VAL A 13 7.63 15.77 -8.71
C VAL A 13 9.13 16.06 -8.84
N GLU A 14 9.61 17.20 -8.34
CA GLU A 14 11.03 17.54 -8.38
C GLU A 14 11.86 16.62 -7.48
N ASP A 15 11.27 16.06 -6.43
CA ASP A 15 11.94 15.05 -5.61
C ASP A 15 12.05 13.72 -6.37
N LEU A 16 11.06 13.35 -7.16
CA LEU A 16 11.14 12.16 -8.04
C LEU A 16 12.18 12.32 -9.15
N LYS A 17 12.30 13.52 -9.73
CA LYS A 17 13.33 13.81 -10.74
C LYS A 17 14.74 13.67 -10.19
N LYS A 18 14.97 13.95 -8.90
CA LYS A 18 16.29 13.77 -8.26
C LYS A 18 16.68 12.31 -8.04
N GLU A 19 15.71 11.41 -8.00
CA GLU A 19 15.94 9.97 -7.79
C GLU A 19 16.29 9.19 -9.06
N LEU A 20 16.10 9.81 -10.22
CA LEU A 20 16.21 9.15 -11.52
C LEU A 20 17.13 9.96 -12.44
N PRO A 21 17.90 9.31 -13.32
CA PRO A 21 18.47 9.99 -14.47
C PRO A 21 17.38 10.63 -15.32
N ASP A 22 17.64 11.81 -15.91
CA ASP A 22 16.66 12.55 -16.72
C ASP A 22 16.01 11.69 -17.82
N GLN A 23 16.83 10.86 -18.50
CA GLN A 23 16.36 9.95 -19.55
C GLN A 23 15.41 8.87 -19.01
N ASP A 24 15.68 8.34 -17.80
CA ASP A 24 14.81 7.38 -17.15
C ASP A 24 13.50 8.07 -16.75
N TYR A 25 13.55 9.28 -16.21
CA TYR A 25 12.35 10.04 -15.87
C TYR A 25 11.45 10.28 -17.08
N GLU A 26 12.01 10.75 -18.19
CA GLU A 26 11.27 10.97 -19.45
C GLU A 26 10.63 9.66 -19.95
N THR A 27 11.38 8.56 -19.91
CA THR A 27 10.89 7.23 -20.32
C THR A 27 9.73 6.76 -19.42
N LEU A 28 9.86 6.94 -18.11
CA LEU A 28 8.88 6.46 -17.12
C LEU A 28 7.61 7.31 -17.06
N THR A 29 7.69 8.56 -17.51
CA THR A 29 6.55 9.49 -17.57
C THR A 29 5.97 9.65 -18.97
N LEU A 30 6.61 9.06 -19.99
CA LEU A 30 6.31 9.31 -21.40
C LEU A 30 6.38 10.82 -21.75
N GLY A 31 7.25 11.56 -21.06
CA GLY A 31 7.40 13.01 -21.17
C GLY A 31 6.30 13.83 -20.48
N GLU A 32 5.39 13.21 -19.73
CA GLU A 32 4.26 13.89 -19.08
C GLU A 32 4.34 13.85 -17.55
N ASP A 33 4.67 14.99 -16.91
CA ASP A 33 4.75 15.11 -15.44
C ASP A 33 3.45 14.69 -14.72
N THR A 34 2.29 14.73 -15.40
CA THR A 34 1.02 14.25 -14.84
C THR A 34 1.05 12.76 -14.48
N VAL A 35 1.87 11.95 -15.16
CA VAL A 35 2.11 10.54 -14.81
C VAL A 35 2.82 10.45 -13.47
N ALA A 36 3.89 11.24 -13.26
CA ALA A 36 4.62 11.29 -12.00
C ALA A 36 3.73 11.76 -10.84
N VAL A 37 2.90 12.80 -11.07
CA VAL A 37 1.93 13.28 -10.07
C VAL A 37 0.98 12.17 -9.63
N ARG A 38 0.41 11.41 -10.59
CA ARG A 38 -0.51 10.30 -10.28
C ARG A 38 0.19 9.18 -9.52
N CYS A 39 1.43 8.84 -9.89
CA CYS A 39 2.23 7.86 -9.18
C CYS A 39 2.50 8.28 -7.73
N LEU A 40 2.84 9.56 -7.51
CA LEU A 40 3.07 10.11 -6.18
C LEU A 40 1.80 10.10 -5.31
N LEU A 41 0.65 10.45 -5.88
CA LEU A 41 -0.64 10.40 -5.15
C LEU A 41 -1.00 8.98 -4.72
N LYS A 42 -0.82 7.99 -5.60
CA LYS A 42 -1.04 6.57 -5.26
C LYS A 42 -0.08 6.12 -4.17
N ALA A 43 1.20 6.49 -4.28
CA ALA A 43 2.22 6.17 -3.30
C ALA A 43 1.88 6.70 -1.90
N LYS A 44 1.43 7.95 -1.79
CA LYS A 44 0.97 8.52 -0.51
C LYS A 44 -0.13 7.67 0.14
N ILE A 45 -1.13 7.26 -0.65
CA ILE A 45 -2.24 6.44 -0.16
C ILE A 45 -1.75 5.06 0.29
N ALA A 46 -0.90 4.41 -0.52
CA ALA A 46 -0.38 3.08 -0.24
C ALA A 46 0.50 3.07 1.01
N VAL A 47 1.47 3.97 1.11
CA VAL A 47 2.39 4.06 2.25
C VAL A 47 1.66 4.46 3.52
N LYS A 48 0.69 5.38 3.44
CA LYS A 48 -0.19 5.67 4.58
C LYS A 48 -0.89 4.40 5.07
N GLY A 49 -1.45 3.60 4.16
CA GLY A 49 -2.08 2.33 4.52
C GLY A 49 -1.12 1.31 5.13
N MET A 50 0.09 1.19 4.58
CA MET A 50 1.12 0.26 5.09
C MET A 50 1.62 0.67 6.48
N VAL A 51 1.88 1.95 6.73
CA VAL A 51 2.28 2.42 8.07
C VAL A 51 1.14 2.28 9.07
N GLN A 52 -0.09 2.58 8.66
CA GLN A 52 -1.26 2.41 9.54
C GLN A 52 -1.54 0.95 9.89
N SER A 53 -1.21 0.00 9.00
CA SER A 53 -1.39 -1.42 9.29
C SER A 53 -0.40 -1.96 10.33
N THR A 54 0.70 -1.27 10.60
CA THR A 54 1.62 -1.61 11.70
C THR A 54 1.18 -1.04 13.06
N GLY A 55 0.05 -0.31 13.10
CA GLY A 55 -0.44 0.38 14.30
C GLY A 55 0.17 1.76 14.53
N HIS A 56 0.96 2.28 13.59
CA HIS A 56 1.61 3.59 13.69
C HIS A 56 0.87 4.67 12.87
N VAL A 57 1.14 5.94 13.17
CA VAL A 57 0.53 7.08 12.46
C VAL A 57 1.46 7.53 11.33
N TYR A 58 0.95 7.55 10.10
CA TYR A 58 1.65 8.15 8.97
C TYR A 58 1.78 9.67 9.14
N SER A 59 2.98 10.21 8.90
CA SER A 59 3.26 11.64 8.90
C SER A 59 4.10 12.03 7.69
N GLU A 60 3.70 13.08 6.95
CA GLU A 60 4.51 13.62 5.84
C GLU A 60 5.80 14.30 6.35
N GLU A 61 5.92 14.61 7.64
CA GLU A 61 7.15 15.17 8.24
C GLU A 61 8.15 14.09 8.65
N ASN A 62 7.72 12.84 8.76
CA ASN A 62 8.59 11.73 9.12
C ASN A 62 9.44 11.31 7.92
N GLU A 63 10.77 11.36 8.06
CA GLU A 63 11.72 11.04 6.97
C GLU A 63 11.52 9.63 6.41
N VAL A 64 11.22 8.64 7.26
CA VAL A 64 10.95 7.26 6.84
C VAL A 64 9.68 7.19 5.99
N CYS A 65 8.62 7.89 6.40
CA CYS A 65 7.37 7.96 5.62
C CYS A 65 7.57 8.66 4.28
N ARG A 66 8.38 9.72 4.22
CA ARG A 66 8.72 10.41 2.98
C ARG A 66 9.51 9.50 2.04
N GLU A 67 10.59 8.91 2.54
CA GLU A 67 11.43 8.01 1.76
C GLU A 67 10.63 6.79 1.25
N ALA A 68 9.81 6.18 2.11
CA ALA A 68 8.93 5.08 1.69
C ALA A 68 7.94 5.52 0.59
N THR A 69 7.39 6.74 0.69
CA THR A 69 6.50 7.31 -0.33
C THR A 69 7.24 7.51 -1.65
N LEU A 70 8.47 8.00 -1.62
CA LEU A 70 9.30 8.20 -2.81
C LEU A 70 9.62 6.86 -3.49
N LYS A 71 10.04 5.85 -2.72
CA LYS A 71 10.29 4.49 -3.23
C LYS A 71 9.03 3.85 -3.84
N TYR A 72 7.88 4.00 -3.20
CA TYR A 72 6.63 3.47 -3.73
C TYR A 72 6.18 4.21 -5.00
N ALA A 73 6.43 5.51 -5.10
CA ALA A 73 6.16 6.28 -6.31
C ALA A 73 7.05 5.80 -7.47
N LEU A 74 8.32 5.47 -7.22
CA LEU A 74 9.19 4.83 -8.22
C LEU A 74 8.66 3.44 -8.62
N TYR A 75 8.17 2.65 -7.67
CA TYR A 75 7.46 1.39 -7.98
C TYR A 75 6.31 1.61 -8.97
N GLU A 76 5.42 2.58 -8.70
CA GLU A 76 4.29 2.90 -9.59
C GLU A 76 4.77 3.35 -10.97
N MET A 77 5.84 4.14 -11.05
CA MET A 77 6.42 4.59 -12.33
C MET A 77 6.99 3.43 -13.15
N PHE A 78 7.75 2.53 -12.52
CA PHE A 78 8.28 1.35 -13.21
C PHE A 78 7.18 0.36 -13.62
N ALA A 79 6.19 0.16 -12.75
CA ALA A 79 5.03 -0.69 -13.05
C ALA A 79 4.20 -0.11 -14.21
N PHE A 80 4.05 1.21 -14.27
CA PHE A 80 3.31 1.89 -15.34
C PHE A 80 3.86 1.59 -16.74
N VAL A 81 5.18 1.49 -16.89
CA VAL A 81 5.83 1.13 -18.16
C VAL A 81 6.12 -0.37 -18.33
N GLY A 82 5.62 -1.22 -17.42
CA GLY A 82 5.80 -2.67 -17.48
C GLY A 82 7.21 -3.17 -17.09
N GLN A 83 8.01 -2.35 -16.42
CA GLN A 83 9.34 -2.75 -15.90
C GLN A 83 9.21 -3.47 -14.55
N GLU A 84 8.55 -4.63 -14.54
CA GLU A 84 8.13 -5.36 -13.33
C GLU A 84 9.27 -5.72 -12.36
N ASN A 85 10.46 -6.08 -12.87
CA ASN A 85 11.59 -6.43 -12.00
C ASN A 85 12.08 -5.22 -11.19
N ARG A 86 12.30 -4.08 -11.86
CA ARG A 86 12.71 -2.82 -11.19
C ARG A 86 11.59 -2.32 -10.27
N ALA A 87 10.33 -2.45 -10.69
CA ALA A 87 9.19 -2.10 -9.85
C ALA A 87 9.20 -2.92 -8.55
N ARG A 88 9.37 -4.25 -8.65
CA ARG A 88 9.40 -5.15 -7.50
C ARG A 88 10.51 -4.79 -6.51
N GLU A 89 11.73 -4.52 -6.99
CA GLU A 89 12.85 -4.08 -6.14
C GLU A 89 12.48 -2.83 -5.34
N LYS A 90 11.85 -1.83 -5.97
CA LYS A 90 11.41 -0.60 -5.27
C LYS A 90 10.30 -0.86 -4.25
N LEU A 91 9.40 -1.80 -4.54
CA LEU A 91 8.37 -2.21 -3.59
C LEU A 91 8.97 -2.93 -2.38
N GLU A 92 9.93 -3.84 -2.61
CA GLU A 92 10.62 -4.58 -1.55
C GLU A 92 11.42 -3.63 -0.65
N ASP A 93 12.16 -2.67 -1.23
CA ASP A 93 12.87 -1.65 -0.46
C ASP A 93 11.91 -0.79 0.39
N CYS A 94 10.76 -0.42 -0.18
CA CYS A 94 9.73 0.33 0.54
C CYS A 94 9.17 -0.47 1.72
N GLN A 95 8.83 -1.75 1.51
CA GLN A 95 8.32 -2.63 2.55
C GLN A 95 9.36 -2.86 3.65
N LEU A 96 10.61 -3.16 3.27
CA LEU A 96 11.72 -3.34 4.20
C LEU A 96 11.93 -2.09 5.07
N LEU A 97 11.88 -0.91 4.47
CA LEU A 97 12.03 0.35 5.18
C LEU A 97 10.91 0.56 6.22
N ILE A 98 9.66 0.29 5.84
CA ILE A 98 8.51 0.38 6.76
C ILE A 98 8.64 -0.66 7.88
N GLU A 99 8.92 -1.91 7.53
CA GLU A 99 8.98 -3.02 8.50
C GLU A 99 10.11 -2.85 9.52
N THR A 100 11.26 -2.35 9.08
CA THR A 100 12.41 -2.10 9.96
C THR A 100 12.13 -0.99 10.98
N ASN A 101 11.29 0.00 10.64
CA ASN A 101 11.07 1.18 11.48
C ASN A 101 9.76 1.16 12.27
N PHE A 102 8.72 0.52 11.73
CA PHE A 102 7.36 0.53 12.30
C PHE A 102 6.85 -0.87 12.65
N GLY A 103 7.59 -1.94 12.32
CA GLY A 103 7.16 -3.33 12.53
C GLY A 103 6.39 -3.91 11.34
N SER A 104 5.98 -5.17 11.47
CA SER A 104 5.42 -5.96 10.36
C SER A 104 4.16 -5.33 9.75
N ILE A 105 4.12 -5.25 8.42
CA ILE A 105 2.95 -4.78 7.67
C ILE A 105 1.89 -5.88 7.69
N ILE A 106 0.75 -5.62 8.33
CA ILE A 106 -0.36 -6.57 8.38
C ILE A 106 -1.12 -6.52 7.06
N LYS A 107 -1.14 -7.63 6.30
CA LYS A 107 -1.93 -7.77 5.08
C LYS A 107 -3.28 -8.43 5.43
N LYS A 108 -4.35 -8.07 4.73
CA LYS A 108 -5.69 -8.65 4.98
C LYS A 108 -5.73 -10.19 4.89
N SER A 109 -4.85 -10.81 4.10
CA SER A 109 -4.68 -12.27 4.05
C SER A 109 -4.23 -12.87 5.38
N ASP A 110 -3.50 -12.10 6.19
CA ASP A 110 -2.89 -12.57 7.43
C ASP A 110 -3.85 -12.44 8.61
N ALA A 111 -4.87 -11.59 8.47
CA ALA A 111 -5.91 -11.35 9.48
C ALA A 111 -6.97 -12.48 9.54
N GLU A 112 -7.09 -13.32 8.50
CA GLU A 112 -8.04 -14.44 8.45
C GLU A 112 -7.41 -15.79 8.86
N ALA A 113 -6.13 -15.82 9.24
CA ALA A 113 -5.47 -17.03 9.73
C ALA A 113 -5.77 -17.37 11.21
N SER A 114 -6.70 -16.67 11.87
CA SER A 114 -7.28 -17.15 13.13
C SER A 114 -8.51 -18.02 12.83
N SER A 115 -8.26 -19.29 12.53
CA SER A 115 -9.27 -20.36 12.52
C SER A 115 -9.89 -20.51 13.91
N GLY A 116 -10.92 -19.70 14.21
CA GLY A 116 -11.87 -20.02 15.26
C GLY A 116 -12.62 -21.30 14.88
N PRO A 117 -12.96 -22.19 15.83
CA PRO A 117 -13.66 -23.43 15.50
C PRO A 117 -15.00 -23.10 14.84
N ALA A 118 -15.23 -23.63 13.64
CA ALA A 118 -16.51 -23.51 12.96
C ALA A 118 -17.59 -24.26 13.75
N VAL A 119 -18.38 -23.55 14.55
CA VAL A 119 -19.56 -24.11 15.24
C VAL A 119 -20.76 -23.97 14.32
N GLY A 120 -20.90 -24.88 13.37
CA GLY A 120 -22.12 -25.06 12.59
C GLY A 120 -23.05 -26.04 13.28
N TYR A 121 -24.09 -25.58 13.98
CA TYR A 121 -25.18 -26.45 14.42
C TYR A 121 -26.22 -26.56 13.31
N MET A 122 -26.36 -27.74 12.70
CA MET A 122 -27.51 -28.07 11.87
C MET A 122 -28.69 -28.35 12.81
N SER A 123 -29.74 -27.51 12.78
CA SER A 123 -31.00 -27.88 13.41
C SER A 123 -31.61 -29.01 12.59
N ALA A 124 -31.68 -30.22 13.14
CA ALA A 124 -32.39 -31.32 12.52
C ALA A 124 -33.84 -30.88 12.26
N GLY A 125 -34.25 -30.90 10.99
CA GLY A 125 -35.58 -30.50 10.56
C GLY A 125 -36.66 -31.24 11.34
N ARG A 126 -37.64 -30.49 11.84
CA ARG A 126 -38.86 -31.04 12.43
C ARG A 126 -39.50 -32.01 11.43
N LYS A 127 -39.60 -33.30 11.78
CA LYS A 127 -40.41 -34.26 11.02
C LYS A 127 -41.85 -33.75 10.93
N SER A 128 -42.38 -33.69 9.72
CA SER A 128 -43.79 -33.31 9.50
C SER A 128 -44.73 -34.37 10.09
N PRO A 129 -45.97 -34.02 10.49
CA PRO A 129 -46.87 -34.93 11.21
C PRO A 129 -47.47 -36.08 10.39
N MET A 130 -47.09 -36.28 9.13
CA MET A 130 -47.76 -37.24 8.23
C MET A 130 -47.24 -38.68 8.25
N GLU A 131 -46.28 -39.03 9.10
CA GLU A 131 -45.80 -40.43 9.25
C GLU A 131 -46.55 -41.26 10.32
N ARG A 132 -47.71 -40.81 10.80
CA ARG A 132 -48.60 -41.64 11.64
C ARG A 132 -49.90 -41.96 10.92
N ARG A 133 -49.83 -42.78 9.87
CA ARG A 133 -50.95 -43.60 9.37
C ARG A 133 -50.49 -44.43 8.17
N ARG A 134 -49.94 -45.61 8.46
CA ARG A 134 -50.07 -46.82 7.65
C ARG A 134 -49.67 -47.99 8.55
N ASN A 135 -50.69 -48.81 8.80
CA ASN A 135 -50.77 -50.12 9.46
C ASN A 135 -49.47 -50.82 9.85
#